data_AF-A0A7S0LCE7-F1
#
_entry.id   AF-A0A7S0LCE7-F1
#
_cell.length_a   1.000
_cell.length_b   1.000
_cell.length_c   1.000
_cell.angle_alpha   90.00
_cell.angle_beta   90.00
_cell.angle_gamma   90.00
#
_symmetry.space_group_name_H-M   'P 1'
#
loop_
_entity.id
_entity.type
_entity.pdbx_description
1 polymer ?
#
loop_
_entity_poly.entity_id
_entity_poly.type
_entity_poly.pdbx_seq_one_letter_code
_entity_poly.pdbx_strand_id
1 'polypeptide(L)'
;VVRQWIDVLLESCPEAADFRCPLSHVVLFDPVKADDGITYERSAIEAWLETNDSSPMVRDGQAFRAMTKKLESNSERKAALDRVVREFQDGSAFPVEREMVVWDAAGLQVFLPDQRRLVLSSPA
;
A
#
# COMPACT_ATOMS: atom_id res chain seq x y z
N VAL A 1 6.14 -2.23 19.68
CA VAL A 1 6.53 -1.79 18.33
C VAL A 1 5.41 -0.89 17.82
N VAL A 2 5.69 0.38 17.57
CA VAL A 2 4.65 1.35 17.19
C VAL A 2 4.15 0.96 15.80
N ARG A 3 2.89 0.52 15.67
CA ARG A 3 2.27 0.32 14.35
C ARG A 3 2.08 1.68 13.73
N GLN A 4 2.72 1.94 12.60
CA GLN A 4 2.49 3.20 11.89
C GLN A 4 1.11 3.11 11.23
N TRP A 5 0.43 4.24 11.05
CA TRP A 5 -0.88 4.28 10.40
C TRP A 5 -0.86 3.66 8.99
N ILE A 6 0.31 3.66 8.34
CA ILE A 6 0.58 2.98 7.07
C ILE A 6 0.45 1.45 7.18
N ASP A 7 0.93 0.85 8.28
CA ASP A 7 0.78 -0.60 8.49
C ASP A 7 -0.69 -0.98 8.66
N VAL A 8 -1.45 -0.13 9.36
CA VAL A 8 -2.90 -0.30 9.54
C VAL A 8 -3.63 -0.16 8.20
N LEU A 9 -3.20 0.77 7.34
CA LEU A 9 -3.73 0.97 5.99
C LEU A 9 -3.47 -0.26 5.11
N LEU A 10 -2.26 -0.82 5.14
CA LEU A 10 -1.92 -2.05 4.42
C LEU A 10 -2.69 -3.28 4.91
N GLU A 11 -2.95 -3.39 6.22
CA GLU A 11 -3.74 -4.48 6.80
C GLU A 11 -5.24 -4.37 6.44
N SER A 12 -5.73 -3.14 6.25
CA SER A 12 -7.15 -2.86 6.06
C SER A 12 -7.59 -2.77 4.60
N CYS A 13 -6.66 -2.49 3.67
CA CYS A 13 -6.97 -2.28 2.25
C CYS A 13 -6.12 -3.22 1.37
N PRO A 14 -6.73 -4.22 0.69
CA PRO A 14 -6.00 -5.09 -0.22
C PRO A 14 -5.41 -4.35 -1.42
N GLU A 15 -5.99 -3.22 -1.86
CA GLU A 15 -5.43 -2.38 -2.93
C GLU A 15 -4.11 -1.71 -2.52
N ALA A 16 -3.86 -1.56 -1.22
CA ALA A 16 -2.62 -0.96 -0.73
C ALA A 16 -1.43 -1.92 -0.79
N ALA A 17 -1.66 -3.21 -1.08
CA ALA A 17 -0.59 -4.20 -1.29
C ALA A 17 0.38 -3.79 -2.40
N ASP A 18 -0.08 -3.00 -3.38
CA ASP A 18 0.74 -2.46 -4.45
C ASP A 18 1.84 -1.51 -3.95
N PHE A 19 1.70 -0.94 -2.75
CA PHE A 19 2.73 -0.09 -2.16
C PHE A 19 3.75 -0.86 -1.33
N ARG A 20 3.66 -2.19 -1.29
CA ARG A 20 4.58 -3.03 -0.53
C ARG A 20 5.81 -3.38 -1.36
N CYS A 21 6.99 -3.15 -0.78
CA CYS A 21 8.25 -3.57 -1.35
C CYS A 21 8.30 -5.12 -1.37
N PRO A 22 8.62 -5.74 -2.52
CA PRO A 22 8.70 -7.20 -2.62
C PRO A 22 9.92 -7.80 -1.90
N LEU A 23 10.94 -6.99 -1.61
CA LEU A 23 12.16 -7.43 -0.91
C LEU A 23 12.05 -7.28 0.61
N SER A 24 11.74 -6.07 1.08
CA SER A 24 11.70 -5.76 2.52
C SER A 24 10.33 -6.00 3.16
N HIS A 25 9.29 -6.22 2.34
CA HIS A 25 7.91 -6.38 2.80
C HIS A 25 7.36 -5.20 3.62
N VAL A 26 7.99 -4.03 3.54
CA VAL A 26 7.53 -2.76 4.09
C VAL A 26 7.00 -1.85 2.98
N VAL A 27 6.39 -0.72 3.32
CA VAL A 27 5.93 0.26 2.31
C VAL A 27 7.09 0.92 1.58
N LEU A 28 6.86 1.18 0.29
CA LEU A 28 7.71 1.92 -0.63
C LEU A 28 7.65 3.44 -0.35
N PHE A 29 8.45 3.93 0.61
CA PHE A 29 8.55 5.37 0.89
C PHE A 29 9.42 6.09 -0.14
N ASP A 30 10.49 5.43 -0.61
CA ASP A 30 11.32 5.91 -1.71
C ASP A 30 11.39 4.85 -2.81
N PRO A 31 10.32 4.70 -3.60
CA PRO A 31 10.25 3.68 -4.64
C PRO A 31 11.29 3.92 -5.73
N VAL A 32 12.16 2.94 -5.95
CA VAL A 32 13.14 2.90 -7.04
C VAL A 32 12.92 1.69 -7.91
N LYS A 33 13.04 1.88 -9.22
CA LYS A 33 12.92 0.85 -10.23
C LYS A 33 14.31 0.35 -10.61
N ALA A 34 14.46 -0.96 -10.59
CA ALA A 34 15.67 -1.66 -11.00
C ALA A 34 15.61 -2.12 -12.47
N ASP A 35 16.73 -2.61 -12.99
CA ASP A 35 16.84 -3.13 -14.37
C ASP A 35 15.96 -4.35 -14.64
N ASP A 36 15.55 -5.06 -13.60
CA ASP A 36 14.62 -6.17 -13.70
C ASP A 36 13.17 -5.71 -14.00
N GLY A 37 12.91 -4.40 -13.89
CA GLY A 37 11.61 -3.76 -14.07
C GLY A 37 10.77 -3.66 -12.80
N ILE A 38 11.30 -4.12 -11.66
CA ILE A 38 10.60 -4.20 -10.39
C ILE A 38 10.90 -2.95 -9.57
N THR A 39 9.90 -2.50 -8.80
CA THR A 39 10.05 -1.37 -7.88
C THR A 39 10.30 -1.87 -6.47
N TYR A 40 11.38 -1.39 -5.88
CA TYR A 40 11.81 -1.70 -4.52
C TYR A 40 11.90 -0.43 -3.69
N GLU A 41 11.98 -0.59 -2.38
CA GLU A 41 12.36 0.48 -1.47
C GLU A 41 13.86 0.74 -1.64
N ARG A 42 14.28 2.00 -1.82
CA ARG A 42 15.68 2.37 -2.08
C ARG A 42 16.63 1.73 -1.09
N SER A 43 16.38 1.93 0.19
CA SER A 43 17.26 1.44 1.26
C SER A 43 17.42 -0.09 1.24
N ALA A 44 16.36 -0.81 0.87
CA ALA A 44 16.37 -2.27 0.82
C ALA A 44 17.17 -2.79 -0.39
N ILE A 45 16.97 -2.23 -1.57
CA ILE A 45 17.65 -2.70 -2.78
C ILE A 45 19.11 -2.26 -2.85
N GLU A 46 19.44 -1.07 -2.31
CA GLU A 46 20.83 -0.62 -2.20
C GLU A 46 21.62 -1.58 -1.30
N ALA A 47 21.09 -1.94 -0.13
CA ALA A 47 21.73 -2.91 0.77
C ALA A 47 21.88 -4.31 0.13
N TRP A 48 20.90 -4.75 -0.66
CA TRP A 48 21.01 -6.02 -1.40
C TRP A 48 22.15 -5.99 -2.44
N LEU A 49 22.23 -4.90 -3.22
CA LEU A 49 23.23 -4.70 -4.27
C LEU A 49 24.66 -4.44 -3.77
N GLU A 50 24.84 -4.21 -2.46
CA GLU A 50 26.18 -4.17 -1.85
C GLU A 50 26.86 -5.54 -1.89
N THR A 51 26.09 -6.61 -1.73
CA THR A 51 26.59 -7.99 -1.60
C THR A 51 26.18 -8.92 -2.73
N ASN A 52 25.19 -8.51 -3.55
CA ASN A 52 24.67 -9.29 -4.66
C ASN A 52 24.69 -8.49 -5.96
N ASP A 53 24.90 -9.17 -7.08
CA ASP A 53 24.89 -8.62 -8.44
C ASP A 53 23.70 -9.15 -9.27
N SER A 54 22.65 -9.61 -8.58
CA SER A 54 21.47 -10.21 -9.17
C SER A 54 20.17 -9.72 -8.54
N SER A 55 19.06 -9.89 -9.25
CA SER A 55 17.73 -9.55 -8.76
C SER A 55 17.35 -10.42 -7.56
N PRO A 56 16.81 -9.84 -6.48
CA PRO A 56 16.32 -10.61 -5.34
C PRO A 56 15.06 -11.42 -5.67
N MET A 57 14.39 -11.11 -6.78
CA MET A 57 13.19 -11.81 -7.22
C MET A 57 13.54 -12.96 -8.16
N VAL A 58 13.33 -14.16 -7.67
CA VAL A 58 13.41 -15.39 -8.46
C VAL A 58 12.00 -15.83 -8.81
N ARG A 59 11.75 -16.06 -10.11
CA ARG A 59 10.54 -16.75 -10.56
C ARG A 59 10.81 -18.25 -10.55
N ASP A 60 9.80 -19.03 -10.17
CA ASP A 60 9.93 -20.49 -10.08
C ASP A 60 10.51 -21.09 -11.38
N GLY A 61 11.58 -21.86 -11.25
CA GLY A 61 12.31 -22.46 -12.37
C GLY A 61 13.23 -21.53 -13.19
N GLN A 62 13.44 -20.27 -12.79
CA GLN A 62 14.40 -19.36 -13.45
C GLN A 62 15.65 -19.12 -12.59
N ALA A 63 16.81 -18.98 -13.25
CA ALA A 63 18.02 -18.51 -12.59
C ALA A 63 17.90 -17.03 -12.20
N PHE A 64 18.68 -16.62 -11.19
CA PHE A 64 18.80 -15.23 -10.79
C PHE A 64 19.21 -14.35 -11.99
N ARG A 65 18.47 -13.27 -12.23
CA ARG A 65 18.79 -12.31 -13.30
C ARG A 65 19.91 -11.40 -12.82
N ALA A 66 20.99 -11.28 -13.59
CA ALA A 66 22.03 -10.28 -13.29
C ALA A 66 21.41 -8.88 -13.29
N MET A 67 21.83 -8.04 -12.34
CA MET A 67 21.27 -6.72 -12.09
C MET A 67 22.39 -5.71 -11.88
N THR A 68 22.28 -4.53 -12.48
CA THR A 68 23.26 -3.48 -12.25
C THR A 68 22.90 -2.62 -11.05
N LYS A 69 23.87 -1.83 -10.58
CA LYS A 69 23.66 -0.86 -9.49
C LYS A 69 22.89 0.40 -9.93
N LYS A 70 22.39 0.44 -11.16
CA LYS A 70 21.61 1.55 -11.68
C LYS A 70 20.17 1.44 -11.16
N LEU A 71 19.75 2.46 -10.39
CA LEU A 71 18.41 2.56 -9.84
C LEU A 71 17.76 3.85 -10.35
N GLU A 72 16.57 3.74 -10.91
CA GLU A 72 15.78 4.87 -11.39
C GLU A 72 14.71 5.22 -10.34
N SER A 73 14.57 6.48 -9.96
CA SER A 73 13.48 6.88 -9.05
C SER A 73 12.12 6.66 -9.72
N ASN A 74 11.18 6.01 -9.03
CA ASN A 74 9.82 5.81 -9.52
C ASN A 74 8.88 6.86 -8.91
N SER A 75 8.93 8.07 -9.46
CA SER A 75 8.10 9.20 -9.00
C SER A 75 6.61 8.96 -9.18
N GLU A 76 6.20 8.15 -10.16
CA GLU A 76 4.80 7.76 -10.37
C GLU A 76 4.27 6.96 -9.18
N ARG A 77 5.03 5.93 -8.74
CA ARG A 77 4.67 5.13 -7.57
C ARG A 77 4.64 5.97 -6.29
N LYS A 78 5.59 6.90 -6.15
CA LYS A 78 5.63 7.83 -5.00
C LYS A 78 4.41 8.75 -4.97
N ALA A 79 4.07 9.35 -6.11
CA ALA A 79 2.89 10.22 -6.22
C ALA A 79 1.58 9.46 -5.95
N ALA A 80 1.51 8.18 -6.33
CA ALA A 80 0.36 7.33 -6.01
C ALA A 80 0.24 7.07 -4.51
N LEU A 81 1.35 6.77 -3.83
CA LEU A 81 1.34 6.62 -2.37
C LEU A 81 0.90 7.94 -1.69
N ASP A 82 1.49 9.07 -2.09
CA ASP A 82 1.17 10.37 -1.52
C ASP A 82 -0.32 10.74 -1.64
N ARG A 83 -0.98 10.34 -2.74
CA ARG A 83 -2.44 10.52 -2.91
C ARG A 83 -3.21 9.72 -1.87
N VAL A 84 -2.93 8.42 -1.75
CA VAL A 84 -3.60 7.53 -0.78
C VAL A 84 -3.40 8.01 0.65
N VAL A 85 -2.18 8.44 0.97
CA VAL A 85 -1.84 8.99 2.28
C VAL A 85 -2.66 10.24 2.59
N ARG A 86 -2.75 11.17 1.63
CA ARG A 86 -3.53 12.39 1.79
C ARG A 86 -5.01 12.10 1.98
N GLU A 87 -5.56 11.22 1.15
CA GLU A 87 -6.96 10.79 1.26
C GLU A 87 -7.23 10.14 2.63
N PHE A 88 -6.28 9.38 3.17
CA PHE A 88 -6.45 8.73 4.48
C PHE A 88 -6.43 9.74 5.62
N GLN A 89 -5.52 10.72 5.56
CA GLN A 89 -5.44 11.79 6.56
C GLN A 89 -6.67 12.71 6.55
N ASP A 90 -7.26 12.92 5.37
CA ASP A 90 -8.50 13.69 5.20
C ASP A 90 -9.76 12.87 5.51
N GLY A 91 -9.63 11.57 5.78
CA GLY A 91 -10.74 10.65 6.03
C GLY A 91 -11.55 10.28 4.78
N SER A 92 -11.06 10.61 3.59
CA SER A 92 -11.69 10.36 2.29
C SER A 92 -11.18 9.08 1.58
N ALA A 93 -10.08 8.46 2.05
CA ALA A 93 -9.48 7.26 1.43
C ALA A 93 -10.32 5.97 1.55
N PHE A 94 -11.36 5.98 2.38
CA PHE A 94 -12.30 4.88 2.41
C PHE A 94 -13.55 5.30 1.62
N PRO A 95 -13.70 4.87 0.34
CA PRO A 95 -15.02 4.72 -0.23
C PRO A 95 -15.66 3.54 0.50
N VAL A 96 -16.23 3.81 1.66
CA VAL A 96 -17.02 2.85 2.40
C VAL A 96 -18.35 3.51 2.73
N GLU A 97 -19.13 3.79 1.70
CA GLU A 97 -20.40 3.06 1.64
C GLU A 97 -20.03 1.58 1.49
N ARG A 98 -19.61 0.93 2.59
CA ARG A 98 -19.87 -0.51 2.69
C ARG A 98 -21.38 -0.50 2.61
N GLU A 99 -21.96 -1.01 1.53
CA GLU A 99 -23.33 -1.50 1.60
C GLU A 99 -23.39 -2.32 2.89
N MET A 100 -23.97 -1.72 3.92
CA MET A 100 -24.06 -2.34 5.21
C MET A 100 -25.20 -3.32 5.07
N VAL A 101 -24.87 -4.50 4.54
CA VAL A 101 -25.81 -5.60 4.43
C VAL A 101 -26.12 -6.07 5.84
N VAL A 102 -27.21 -5.57 6.41
CA VAL A 102 -27.80 -6.13 7.62
C VAL A 102 -28.74 -7.25 7.17
N TRP A 103 -28.46 -8.46 7.65
CA TRP A 103 -29.33 -9.60 7.46
C TRP A 103 -30.40 -9.58 8.56
N ASP A 104 -31.68 -9.49 8.17
CA ASP A 104 -32.78 -9.80 9.08
C ASP A 104 -33.30 -11.22 8.83
N ALA A 105 -34.32 -11.63 9.60
CA ALA A 105 -34.89 -12.98 9.51
C ALA A 105 -35.59 -13.28 8.16
N ALA A 106 -35.76 -12.30 7.27
CA ALA A 106 -36.45 -12.42 5.98
C ALA A 106 -35.51 -12.29 4.76
N GLY A 107 -34.28 -11.80 4.93
CA GLY A 107 -33.26 -11.72 3.88
C GLY A 107 -33.12 -10.32 3.25
N LEU A 108 -31.85 -9.96 2.99
CA LEU A 108 -31.26 -8.76 2.37
C LEU A 108 -32.13 -7.48 2.21
N GLN A 109 -31.74 -6.41 2.92
CA GLN A 109 -32.17 -5.03 2.62
C GLN A 109 -30.96 -4.16 2.23
N VAL A 110 -31.06 -3.46 1.09
CA VAL A 110 -30.08 -2.45 0.65
C VAL A 110 -30.65 -1.06 0.97
N PHE A 111 -29.91 -0.25 1.72
CA PHE A 111 -30.27 1.15 2.02
C PHE A 111 -29.16 2.08 1.53
N LEU A 112 -29.52 3.13 0.77
CA LEU A 112 -28.65 4.23 0.38
C LEU A 112 -29.00 5.45 1.24
N PRO A 113 -28.07 6.11 1.95
CA PRO A 113 -28.42 7.29 2.73
C PRO A 113 -27.97 8.58 2.03
N ASP A 114 -28.95 9.38 1.59
CA ASP A 114 -28.85 10.84 1.71
C ASP A 114 -29.28 11.24 3.14
N GLN A 115 -28.70 12.34 3.64
CA GLN A 115 -29.07 13.17 4.80
C GLN A 115 -28.35 12.95 6.16
N ARG A 116 -27.26 13.72 6.34
CA ARG A 116 -27.02 14.73 7.42
C ARG A 116 -26.50 14.35 8.83
N ARG A 117 -25.36 15.02 9.14
CA ARG A 117 -24.95 15.77 10.35
C ARG A 117 -24.54 14.99 11.62
N LEU A 118 -23.23 14.94 11.87
CA LEU A 118 -22.65 14.57 13.18
C LEU A 118 -22.69 15.77 14.13
N VAL A 119 -23.40 15.62 15.25
CA VAL A 119 -23.27 16.49 16.44
C VAL A 119 -22.18 15.89 17.31
N LEU A 120 -21.06 16.60 17.47
CA LEU A 120 -20.03 16.23 18.44
C LEU A 120 -20.42 16.83 19.80
N SER A 121 -20.75 15.99 20.78
CA SER A 121 -20.70 16.38 22.19
C SER A 121 -19.36 15.94 22.79
N SER A 122 -18.70 16.88 23.48
CA SER A 122 -17.49 16.63 24.26
C SER A 122 -17.81 15.75 25.47
N PRO A 123 -16.96 14.77 25.84
CA PRO A 123 -17.10 14.10 27.12
C PRO A 123 -16.78 15.08 28.26
N ALA A 124 -17.55 14.94 29.35
CA ALA A 124 -17.32 15.58 30.64
C ALA A 124 -16.21 14.86 31.43
#